data_AF-A0A7Y5THF3-F1
#
_entry.id   AF-A0A7Y5THF3-F1
#
_cell.length_a   1.000
_cell.length_b   1.000
_cell.length_c   1.000
_cell.angle_alpha   90.00
_cell.angle_beta   90.00
_cell.angle_gamma   90.00
#
_symmetry.space_group_name_H-M   'P 1'
#
loop_
_entity.id
_entity.type
_entity.pdbx_description
1 polymer ?
#
loop_
_entity_poly.entity_id
_entity_poly.type
_entity_poly.pdbx_seq_one_letter_code
_entity_poly.pdbx_strand_id
1 'polypeptide(L)'
;QFFWHRFFSHQPDLNFENEAVQEAMFDIVRFWMDLGIDGFRLDAVPYLFEEEGTNCENLPRTHEFLARLRAMVDKEYPGRILLAEANQPPAEVVDYFGSEESPECQMCFHFPVMPRLYYSLREEKAQPIIDVLADTPAIPGGTQWGTFLRNHDELTLEMVTPEERAAMYGWYAPDPRMRANVGIRRRLAPLLDNSRPEIELIHALVLSLPGSPCLYYGDEIGMGDNIWLHDRDAVRTPMQWTPDRNAGFSSVDPGKLYLPVISSLVYHYNNVNVEAQMASSASLLHWVRGMLQVRGRHPVFGLGAFEVVEADNDAILAFTRVLTGDGDHPDEAVLCVNNLSSRPQAATVQLPEHLSGRQLIDLFGGQGFPWVAHDGRVTLTLGSRDFFWLQLRGGEDNG
;
A
#
# COMPACT_ATOMS: atom_id res chain seq x y z
N GLN A 1 27.09 -22.31 -24.37
CA GLN A 1 25.88 -22.66 -23.60
C GLN A 1 25.05 -21.40 -23.44
N PHE A 2 23.73 -21.54 -23.31
CA PHE A 2 22.85 -20.44 -22.87
C PHE A 2 22.74 -20.50 -21.33
N PHE A 3 22.35 -19.39 -20.69
CA PHE A 3 22.01 -19.34 -19.26
C PHE A 3 20.61 -18.75 -19.11
N TRP A 4 19.92 -19.08 -18.01
CA TRP A 4 18.59 -18.61 -17.71
C TRP A 4 18.62 -17.23 -17.05
N HIS A 5 17.67 -16.37 -17.39
CA HIS A 5 17.41 -15.11 -16.70
C HIS A 5 15.93 -14.74 -16.83
N ARG A 6 15.25 -14.43 -15.72
CA ARG A 6 13.86 -13.93 -15.74
C ARG A 6 13.78 -12.44 -16.04
N PHE A 7 14.79 -11.70 -15.58
CA PHE A 7 14.88 -10.25 -15.73
C PHE A 7 15.87 -9.89 -16.86
N PHE A 8 16.71 -8.86 -16.67
CA PHE A 8 17.66 -8.46 -17.71
C PHE A 8 18.72 -9.53 -17.94
N SER A 9 19.28 -9.56 -19.15
CA SER A 9 20.31 -10.55 -19.53
C SER A 9 21.59 -10.47 -18.72
N HIS A 10 21.85 -9.37 -18.00
CA HIS A 10 22.97 -9.22 -17.08
C HIS A 10 22.62 -9.60 -15.63
N GLN A 11 21.45 -10.21 -15.39
CA GLN A 11 20.99 -10.76 -14.11
C GLN A 11 20.73 -12.27 -14.29
N PRO A 12 21.78 -13.10 -14.37
CA PRO A 12 21.60 -14.55 -14.47
C PRO A 12 20.91 -15.09 -13.22
N ASP A 13 19.89 -15.93 -13.40
CA ASP A 13 19.17 -16.54 -12.30
C ASP A 13 20.07 -17.55 -11.56
N LEU A 14 19.95 -17.56 -10.23
CA LEU A 14 20.65 -18.52 -9.40
C LEU A 14 19.96 -19.88 -9.50
N ASN A 15 20.74 -20.96 -9.56
CA ASN A 15 20.18 -22.30 -9.63
C ASN A 15 19.82 -22.83 -8.24
N PHE A 16 18.57 -22.68 -7.81
CA PHE A 16 18.09 -23.17 -6.52
C PHE A 16 17.97 -24.70 -6.45
N GLU A 17 18.13 -25.45 -7.54
CA GLU A 17 18.30 -26.92 -7.48
C GLU A 17 19.58 -27.33 -6.76
N ASN A 18 20.58 -26.44 -6.74
CA ASN A 18 21.84 -26.70 -6.08
C ASN A 18 21.74 -26.30 -4.60
N GLU A 19 21.80 -27.28 -3.70
CA GLU A 19 21.79 -27.06 -2.24
C GLU A 19 22.87 -26.06 -1.78
N ALA A 20 24.03 -26.01 -2.44
CA ALA A 20 25.07 -25.05 -2.10
C ALA A 20 24.66 -23.60 -2.37
N VAL A 21 23.78 -23.36 -3.36
CA VAL A 21 23.19 -22.03 -3.62
C VAL A 21 22.21 -21.67 -2.51
N GLN A 22 21.36 -22.61 -2.09
CA GLN A 22 20.41 -22.40 -1.00
C GLN A 22 21.11 -22.05 0.32
N GLU A 23 22.15 -22.81 0.69
CA GLU A 23 22.93 -22.53 1.91
C GLU A 23 23.67 -21.19 1.81
N ALA A 24 24.21 -20.84 0.64
CA ALA A 24 24.83 -19.52 0.44
C ALA A 24 23.82 -18.37 0.65
N MET A 25 22.56 -18.55 0.25
CA MET A 25 21.50 -17.57 0.50
C MET A 25 21.17 -17.46 1.99
N PHE A 26 21.13 -18.57 2.73
CA PHE A 26 20.96 -18.54 4.18
C PHE A 26 22.12 -17.81 4.88
N ASP A 27 23.36 -18.05 4.46
CA ASP A 27 24.53 -17.38 5.01
C ASP A 27 24.52 -15.86 4.75
N ILE A 28 24.01 -15.42 3.60
CA ILE A 28 23.79 -13.98 3.31
C ILE A 28 22.78 -13.39 4.28
N VAL A 29 21.66 -14.09 4.54
CA VAL A 29 20.64 -13.63 5.48
C VAL A 29 21.21 -13.53 6.90
N ARG A 30 21.92 -14.58 7.35
CA ARG A 30 22.61 -14.58 8.65
C ARG A 30 23.58 -13.43 8.79
N PHE A 31 24.44 -13.21 7.79
CA PHE A 31 25.44 -12.16 7.82
C PHE A 31 24.85 -10.78 8.16
N TRP A 32 23.74 -10.39 7.53
CA TRP A 32 23.11 -9.10 7.81
C TRP A 32 22.29 -9.09 9.10
N MET A 33 21.66 -10.21 9.48
CA MET A 33 20.94 -10.30 10.76
C MET A 33 21.90 -10.29 11.95
N ASP A 34 23.10 -10.87 11.81
CA ASP A 34 24.19 -10.78 12.79
C ASP A 34 24.69 -9.32 12.95
N LEU A 35 24.65 -8.53 11.88
CA LEU A 35 24.90 -7.08 11.94
C LEU A 35 23.74 -6.31 12.57
N GLY A 36 22.56 -6.91 12.68
CA GLY A 36 21.43 -6.39 13.44
C GLY A 36 20.26 -5.87 12.61
N ILE A 37 20.17 -6.12 11.30
CA ILE A 37 19.01 -5.70 10.49
C ILE A 37 17.70 -6.35 10.99
N ASP A 38 16.59 -5.60 10.96
CA ASP A 38 15.28 -6.01 11.47
C ASP A 38 14.50 -6.97 10.57
N GLY A 39 14.96 -7.16 9.34
CA GLY A 39 14.27 -8.01 8.39
C GLY A 39 14.68 -7.73 6.94
N PHE A 40 13.98 -8.39 6.03
CA PHE A 40 14.21 -8.28 4.59
C PHE A 40 12.91 -8.16 3.82
N ARG A 41 12.92 -7.34 2.76
CA ARG A 41 12.05 -7.56 1.60
C ARG A 41 12.72 -8.62 0.73
N LEU A 42 12.04 -9.74 0.53
CA LEU A 42 12.46 -10.79 -0.39
C LEU A 42 11.98 -10.42 -1.79
N ASP A 43 12.93 -10.04 -2.64
CA ASP A 43 12.71 -9.58 -4.02
C ASP A 43 12.43 -10.79 -4.93
N ALA A 44 11.49 -10.64 -5.87
CA ALA A 44 11.26 -11.62 -6.94
C ALA A 44 11.04 -13.08 -6.48
N VAL A 45 10.48 -13.30 -5.28
CA VAL A 45 10.32 -14.63 -4.69
C VAL A 45 9.53 -15.64 -5.52
N PRO A 46 8.60 -15.27 -6.42
CA PRO A 46 7.88 -16.26 -7.23
C PRO A 46 8.72 -17.08 -8.19
N TYR A 47 9.97 -16.68 -8.45
CA TYR A 47 10.73 -17.15 -9.59
C TYR A 47 11.97 -17.98 -9.22
N LEU A 48 12.06 -18.52 -7.99
CA LEU A 48 13.28 -19.19 -7.51
C LEU A 48 13.59 -20.52 -8.22
N PHE A 49 12.56 -21.28 -8.61
CA PHE A 49 12.71 -22.58 -9.27
C PHE A 49 12.00 -22.60 -10.62
N GLU A 50 12.57 -23.32 -11.58
CA GLU A 50 11.99 -23.57 -12.90
C GLU A 50 11.72 -25.05 -13.14
N GLU A 51 10.58 -25.36 -13.79
CA GLU A 51 10.20 -26.73 -14.12
C GLU A 51 9.56 -26.80 -15.50
N GLU A 52 9.99 -27.76 -16.32
CA GLU A 52 9.42 -27.99 -17.65
C GLU A 52 7.92 -28.30 -17.56
N GLY A 53 7.12 -27.67 -18.42
CA GLY A 53 5.66 -27.85 -18.44
C GLY A 53 4.89 -26.96 -17.47
N THR A 54 5.58 -26.09 -16.73
CA THR A 54 4.97 -25.05 -15.87
C THR A 54 5.22 -23.64 -16.46
N ASN A 55 4.62 -22.61 -15.86
CA ASN A 55 4.99 -21.21 -16.12
C ASN A 55 6.24 -20.76 -15.33
N CYS A 56 6.84 -21.65 -14.51
CA CYS A 56 7.98 -21.38 -13.63
C CYS A 56 7.71 -20.28 -12.60
N GLU A 57 6.49 -20.17 -12.10
CA GLU A 57 6.11 -19.22 -11.03
C GLU A 57 5.39 -19.97 -9.91
N ASN A 58 5.58 -19.54 -8.66
CA ASN A 58 4.86 -20.06 -7.48
C ASN A 58 4.99 -21.59 -7.32
N LEU A 59 6.11 -22.17 -7.78
CA LEU A 59 6.30 -23.62 -7.71
C LEU A 59 6.38 -24.08 -6.23
N PRO A 60 5.87 -25.26 -5.88
CA PRO A 60 5.90 -25.75 -4.49
C PRO A 60 7.30 -25.72 -3.85
N ARG A 61 8.35 -25.95 -4.65
CA ARG A 61 9.74 -25.93 -4.19
C ARG A 61 10.23 -24.55 -3.78
N THR A 62 9.69 -23.49 -4.39
CA THR A 62 9.90 -22.11 -3.95
C THR A 62 9.37 -21.92 -2.53
N HIS A 63 8.14 -22.36 -2.29
CA HIS A 63 7.48 -22.30 -0.97
C HIS A 63 8.21 -23.14 0.08
N GLU A 64 8.65 -24.35 -0.26
CA GLU A 64 9.49 -25.19 0.63
C GLU A 64 10.79 -24.50 1.04
N PHE A 65 11.46 -23.81 0.11
CA PHE A 65 12.65 -23.02 0.42
C PHE A 65 12.34 -21.84 1.35
N LEU A 66 11.24 -21.10 1.10
CA LEU A 66 10.81 -19.98 1.94
C LEU A 66 10.42 -20.43 3.35
N ALA A 67 9.75 -21.57 3.51
CA ALA A 67 9.43 -22.13 4.82
C ALA A 67 10.70 -22.52 5.61
N ARG A 68 11.71 -23.09 4.93
CA ARG A 68 13.02 -23.35 5.55
C ARG A 68 13.75 -22.07 5.94
N LEU A 69 13.70 -21.05 5.08
CA LEU A 69 14.26 -19.73 5.38
C LEU A 69 13.58 -19.12 6.61
N ARG A 70 12.24 -19.16 6.67
CA ARG A 70 11.46 -18.69 7.81
C ARG A 70 11.80 -19.45 9.09
N ALA A 71 11.89 -20.77 9.04
CA ALA A 71 12.25 -21.59 10.20
C ALA A 71 13.65 -21.26 10.74
N MET A 72 14.61 -20.95 9.85
CA MET A 72 15.93 -20.47 10.25
C MET A 72 15.84 -19.11 10.95
N VAL A 73 15.14 -18.15 10.36
CA VAL A 73 14.97 -16.80 10.92
C VAL A 73 14.27 -16.84 12.28
N ASP A 74 13.17 -17.58 12.43
CA ASP A 74 12.45 -17.66 13.70
C ASP A 74 13.29 -18.29 14.81
N LYS A 75 14.15 -19.26 14.46
CA LYS A 75 15.02 -19.95 15.42
C LYS A 75 16.23 -19.12 15.83
N GLU A 76 16.90 -18.48 14.87
CA GLU A 76 18.18 -17.80 15.08
C GLU A 76 18.00 -16.32 15.41
N TYR A 77 16.92 -15.69 14.94
CA TYR A 77 16.67 -14.25 15.02
C TYR A 77 15.19 -13.93 15.33
N PRO A 78 14.70 -14.27 16.54
CA PRO A 78 13.30 -14.02 16.91
C PRO A 78 12.96 -12.52 16.85
N GLY A 79 11.78 -12.20 16.31
CA GLY A 79 11.28 -10.82 16.16
C GLY A 79 11.67 -10.12 14.86
N ARG A 80 12.38 -10.79 13.95
CA ARG A 80 12.70 -10.26 12.61
C ARG A 80 11.60 -10.60 11.61
N ILE A 81 11.52 -9.81 10.53
CA ILE A 81 10.47 -9.95 9.51
C ILE A 81 11.03 -10.32 8.12
N LEU A 82 10.27 -11.12 7.39
CA LEU A 82 10.41 -11.37 5.97
C LEU A 82 9.16 -10.84 5.27
N LEU A 83 9.37 -9.97 4.28
CA LEU A 83 8.33 -9.34 3.47
C LEU A 83 8.46 -9.81 2.03
N ALA A 84 7.53 -10.62 1.56
CA ALA A 84 7.50 -11.10 0.18
C ALA A 84 7.07 -10.02 -0.80
N GLU A 85 7.85 -9.85 -1.85
CA GLU A 85 7.39 -9.26 -3.10
C GLU A 85 6.87 -10.36 -4.04
N ALA A 86 5.56 -10.62 -3.97
CA ALA A 86 4.85 -11.49 -4.89
C ALA A 86 3.75 -10.68 -5.60
N ASN A 87 4.02 -10.23 -6.83
CA ASN A 87 3.00 -9.58 -7.67
C ASN A 87 2.16 -10.65 -8.37
N GLN A 88 1.26 -11.30 -7.62
CA GLN A 88 0.44 -12.43 -8.09
C GLN A 88 -1.06 -12.18 -7.79
N PRO A 89 -1.98 -13.00 -8.34
CA PRO A 89 -3.39 -12.98 -7.96
C PRO A 89 -3.59 -13.21 -6.44
N PRO A 90 -4.69 -12.72 -5.83
CA PRO A 90 -4.88 -12.74 -4.38
C PRO A 90 -4.62 -14.08 -3.69
N ALA A 91 -5.19 -15.17 -4.22
CA ALA A 91 -5.03 -16.49 -3.63
C ALA A 91 -3.56 -16.97 -3.64
N GLU A 92 -2.85 -16.74 -4.75
CA GLU A 92 -1.45 -17.14 -4.89
C GLU A 92 -0.51 -16.29 -4.01
N VAL A 93 -0.84 -15.01 -3.76
CA VAL A 93 -0.07 -14.19 -2.82
C VAL A 93 -0.25 -14.69 -1.38
N VAL A 94 -1.44 -15.20 -1.03
CA VAL A 94 -1.70 -15.73 0.32
C VAL A 94 -0.83 -16.97 0.61
N ASP A 95 -0.51 -17.77 -0.40
CA ASP A 95 0.36 -18.95 -0.24
C ASP A 95 1.76 -18.57 0.30
N TYR A 96 2.24 -17.35 0.04
CA TYR A 96 3.53 -16.85 0.56
C TYR A 96 3.54 -16.53 2.07
N PHE A 97 2.39 -16.56 2.74
CA PHE A 97 2.34 -16.58 4.20
C PHE A 97 2.60 -17.97 4.77
N GLY A 98 2.43 -19.02 3.95
CA GLY A 98 2.49 -20.43 4.37
C GLY A 98 1.26 -20.83 5.19
N SER A 99 1.40 -21.90 5.97
CA SER A 99 0.38 -22.37 6.91
C SER A 99 0.84 -22.25 8.37
N GLU A 100 -0.04 -22.56 9.33
CA GLU A 100 0.35 -22.62 10.74
C GLU A 100 1.43 -23.69 10.99
N GLU A 101 1.39 -24.81 10.25
CA GLU A 101 2.36 -25.90 10.36
C GLU A 101 3.67 -25.61 9.62
N SER A 102 3.61 -24.83 8.54
CA SER A 102 4.74 -24.49 7.69
C SER A 102 4.71 -22.99 7.33
N PRO A 103 5.03 -22.10 8.29
CA PRO A 103 4.97 -20.66 8.06
C PRO A 103 6.07 -20.23 7.08
N GLU A 104 5.74 -19.25 6.24
CA GLU A 104 6.66 -18.63 5.27
C GLU A 104 6.90 -17.15 5.63
N CYS A 105 6.49 -16.18 4.82
CA CYS A 105 6.76 -14.77 5.10
C CYS A 105 5.79 -14.22 6.16
N GLN A 106 6.30 -13.36 7.06
CA GLN A 106 5.45 -12.64 8.00
C GLN A 106 4.58 -11.61 7.29
N MET A 107 5.07 -11.06 6.18
CA MET A 107 4.37 -10.06 5.40
C MET A 107 4.42 -10.35 3.89
N CYS A 108 3.36 -9.96 3.18
CA CYS A 108 3.32 -9.93 1.72
C CYS A 108 2.79 -8.57 1.27
N PHE A 109 3.31 -8.02 0.17
CA PHE A 109 2.72 -6.81 -0.40
C PHE A 109 1.34 -7.09 -1.00
N HIS A 110 0.37 -6.22 -0.70
CA HIS A 110 -1.00 -6.36 -1.21
C HIS A 110 -1.14 -5.78 -2.63
N PHE A 111 -0.38 -6.34 -3.58
CA PHE A 111 -0.40 -5.95 -5.00
C PHE A 111 -1.81 -5.95 -5.63
N PRO A 112 -2.70 -6.92 -5.34
CA PRO A 112 -4.03 -6.94 -5.96
C PRO A 112 -4.86 -5.69 -5.71
N VAL A 113 -4.82 -5.11 -4.50
CA VAL A 113 -5.64 -3.94 -4.12
C VAL A 113 -5.12 -2.66 -4.76
N MET A 114 -3.80 -2.49 -4.88
CA MET A 114 -3.19 -1.22 -5.28
C MET A 114 -3.76 -0.67 -6.61
N PRO A 115 -3.85 -1.42 -7.73
CA PRO A 115 -4.43 -0.91 -8.98
C PRO A 115 -5.93 -0.58 -8.85
N ARG A 116 -6.66 -1.28 -7.98
CA ARG A 116 -8.11 -1.10 -7.81
C ARG A 116 -8.44 0.19 -7.08
N LEU A 117 -7.54 0.69 -6.22
CA LEU A 117 -7.65 2.03 -5.63
C LEU A 117 -7.67 3.11 -6.72
N TYR A 118 -6.71 3.06 -7.65
CA TYR A 118 -6.62 4.01 -8.76
C TYR A 118 -7.77 3.85 -9.76
N TYR A 119 -8.16 2.63 -10.06
CA TYR A 119 -9.27 2.35 -10.97
C TYR A 119 -10.59 2.91 -10.42
N SER A 120 -10.90 2.59 -9.16
CA SER A 120 -12.11 3.02 -8.46
C SER A 120 -12.21 4.54 -8.32
N LEU A 121 -11.08 5.22 -8.15
CA LEU A 121 -11.03 6.68 -8.08
C LEU A 121 -11.48 7.34 -9.40
N ARG A 122 -11.08 6.80 -10.55
CA ARG A 122 -11.44 7.34 -11.88
C ARG A 122 -12.82 6.89 -12.34
N GLU A 123 -13.18 5.65 -12.04
CA GLU A 123 -14.51 5.11 -12.33
C GLU A 123 -15.59 5.70 -11.39
N GLU A 124 -15.19 6.33 -10.28
CA GLU A 124 -16.05 6.84 -9.21
C GLU A 124 -16.96 5.78 -8.58
N LYS A 125 -16.44 4.55 -8.42
CA LYS A 125 -17.19 3.40 -7.87
C LYS A 125 -16.37 2.63 -6.86
N ALA A 126 -17.00 2.22 -5.76
CA ALA A 126 -16.38 1.43 -4.69
C ALA A 126 -16.22 -0.05 -5.04
N GLN A 127 -17.07 -0.58 -5.92
CA GLN A 127 -17.17 -2.01 -6.23
C GLN A 127 -15.82 -2.68 -6.55
N PRO A 128 -14.92 -2.11 -7.37
CA PRO A 128 -13.66 -2.78 -7.70
C PRO A 128 -12.73 -2.96 -6.48
N ILE A 129 -12.82 -2.09 -5.46
CA ILE A 129 -12.10 -2.26 -4.19
C ILE A 129 -12.78 -3.35 -3.34
N ILE A 130 -14.12 -3.35 -3.31
CA ILE A 130 -14.90 -4.33 -2.55
C ILE A 130 -14.64 -5.75 -3.08
N ASP A 131 -14.71 -5.93 -4.40
CA ASP A 131 -14.53 -7.22 -5.06
C ASP A 131 -13.14 -7.79 -4.78
N VAL A 132 -12.08 -7.01 -4.99
CA VAL A 132 -10.71 -7.51 -4.79
C VAL A 132 -10.40 -7.85 -3.33
N LEU A 133 -10.99 -7.11 -2.37
CA LEU A 133 -10.84 -7.42 -0.95
C LEU A 133 -11.65 -8.66 -0.55
N ALA A 134 -12.83 -8.86 -1.13
CA ALA A 134 -13.65 -10.07 -0.92
C ALA A 134 -12.99 -11.32 -1.53
N ASP A 135 -12.32 -11.16 -2.68
CA ASP A 135 -11.57 -12.22 -3.36
C ASP A 135 -10.23 -12.54 -2.68
N THR A 136 -9.78 -11.73 -1.71
CA THR A 136 -8.54 -11.96 -0.97
C THR A 136 -8.80 -12.91 0.20
N PRO A 137 -8.23 -14.13 0.21
CA PRO A 137 -8.44 -15.07 1.30
C PRO A 137 -7.91 -14.56 2.64
N ALA A 138 -8.41 -15.15 3.73
CA ALA A 138 -7.89 -14.90 5.06
C ALA A 138 -6.43 -15.38 5.17
N ILE A 139 -5.62 -14.64 5.92
CA ILE A 139 -4.20 -14.92 6.14
C ILE A 139 -4.00 -15.61 7.51
N PRO A 140 -2.92 -16.40 7.69
CA PRO A 140 -2.61 -17.04 8.98
C PRO A 140 -2.43 -16.03 10.12
N GLY A 141 -2.74 -16.44 11.35
CA GLY A 141 -2.53 -15.61 12.54
C GLY A 141 -1.06 -15.18 12.70
N GLY A 142 -0.84 -13.94 13.13
CA GLY A 142 0.51 -13.38 13.30
C GLY A 142 1.21 -12.94 12.00
N THR A 143 0.50 -13.00 10.86
CA THR A 143 0.98 -12.45 9.57
C THR A 143 0.25 -11.15 9.22
N GLN A 144 0.76 -10.40 8.24
CA GLN A 144 0.21 -9.08 7.92
C GLN A 144 0.43 -8.65 6.46
N TRP A 145 -0.56 -7.97 5.88
CA TRP A 145 -0.41 -7.33 4.57
C TRP A 145 0.50 -6.09 4.63
N GLY A 146 1.35 -5.90 3.63
CA GLY A 146 2.02 -4.64 3.32
C GLY A 146 1.21 -3.84 2.30
N THR A 147 0.50 -2.79 2.72
CA THR A 147 -0.26 -1.94 1.80
C THR A 147 0.61 -0.80 1.28
N PHE A 148 0.41 -0.38 0.03
CA PHE A 148 1.17 0.71 -0.57
C PHE A 148 0.40 1.33 -1.74
N LEU A 149 0.76 2.56 -2.10
CA LEU A 149 0.19 3.27 -3.25
C LEU A 149 1.12 3.23 -4.45
N ARG A 150 2.39 3.54 -4.22
CA ARG A 150 3.48 3.51 -5.21
C ARG A 150 4.74 2.97 -4.56
N ASN A 151 5.71 2.63 -5.40
CA ASN A 151 7.02 2.16 -4.99
C ASN A 151 8.07 2.67 -6.00
N HIS A 152 9.26 2.09 -5.97
CA HIS A 152 10.38 2.44 -6.85
C HIS A 152 10.23 1.88 -8.28
N ASP A 153 9.21 1.09 -8.55
CA ASP A 153 8.91 0.53 -9.87
C ASP A 153 7.72 1.24 -10.51
N GLU A 154 7.32 0.77 -11.68
CA GLU A 154 6.06 1.13 -12.31
C GLU A 154 4.86 0.69 -11.46
N LEU A 155 3.73 1.36 -11.67
CA LEU A 155 2.44 0.85 -11.24
C LEU A 155 2.14 -0.36 -12.14
N THR A 156 2.43 -1.56 -11.64
CA THR A 156 2.20 -2.82 -12.36
C THR A 156 0.72 -3.02 -12.65
N LEU A 157 0.44 -3.44 -13.89
CA LEU A 157 -0.88 -3.78 -14.41
C LEU A 157 -0.88 -5.21 -14.97
N GLU A 158 0.01 -6.06 -14.48
CA GLU A 158 0.08 -7.47 -14.91
C GLU A 158 -1.16 -8.23 -14.47
N MET A 159 -1.58 -8.04 -13.21
CA MET A 159 -2.68 -8.77 -12.58
C MET A 159 -4.04 -8.06 -12.64
N VAL A 160 -4.28 -7.29 -13.71
CA VAL A 160 -5.59 -6.69 -14.04
C VAL A 160 -6.10 -7.21 -15.38
N THR A 161 -7.41 -7.11 -15.62
CA THR A 161 -8.00 -7.53 -16.89
C THR A 161 -7.48 -6.66 -18.06
N PRO A 162 -7.50 -7.16 -19.31
CA PRO A 162 -7.13 -6.37 -20.48
C PRO A 162 -7.90 -5.06 -20.62
N GLU A 163 -9.19 -5.06 -20.29
CA GLU A 163 -10.08 -3.90 -20.33
C GLU A 163 -9.70 -2.86 -19.26
N GLU A 164 -9.51 -3.30 -18.02
CA GLU A 164 -9.03 -2.42 -16.93
C GLU A 164 -7.66 -1.83 -17.27
N ARG A 165 -6.74 -2.64 -17.81
CA ARG A 165 -5.42 -2.19 -18.24
C ARG A 165 -5.51 -1.09 -19.29
N ALA A 166 -6.37 -1.26 -20.29
CA ALA A 166 -6.58 -0.28 -21.34
C ALA A 166 -7.16 1.04 -20.79
N ALA A 167 -8.14 0.96 -19.87
CA ALA A 167 -8.70 2.13 -19.20
C ALA A 167 -7.65 2.86 -18.35
N MET A 168 -6.88 2.13 -17.54
CA MET A 168 -5.79 2.66 -16.73
C MET A 168 -4.73 3.36 -17.58
N TYR A 169 -4.35 2.79 -18.72
CA TYR A 169 -3.45 3.48 -19.65
C TYR A 169 -4.06 4.76 -20.23
N GLY A 170 -5.36 4.76 -20.55
CA GLY A 170 -6.06 5.94 -21.04
C GLY A 170 -6.10 7.09 -20.03
N TRP A 171 -6.37 6.79 -18.76
CA TRP A 171 -6.49 7.79 -17.70
C TRP A 171 -5.14 8.26 -17.16
N TYR A 172 -4.21 7.35 -16.94
CA TYR A 172 -3.00 7.62 -16.15
C TYR A 172 -1.71 7.68 -16.97
N ALA A 173 -1.72 7.16 -18.19
CA ALA A 173 -0.56 7.12 -19.10
C ALA A 173 -0.93 7.54 -20.55
N PRO A 174 -1.45 8.77 -20.75
CA PRO A 174 -1.80 9.28 -22.07
C PRO A 174 -0.57 9.41 -22.98
N ASP A 175 0.60 9.69 -22.42
CA ASP A 175 1.87 9.67 -23.14
C ASP A 175 2.47 8.25 -23.12
N PRO A 176 2.83 7.65 -24.27
CA PRO A 176 3.42 6.32 -24.31
C PRO A 176 4.69 6.18 -23.46
N ARG A 177 5.45 7.26 -23.24
CA ARG A 177 6.66 7.27 -22.39
C ARG A 177 6.34 7.09 -20.91
N MET A 178 5.10 7.32 -20.49
CA MET A 178 4.68 7.06 -19.11
C MET A 178 4.55 5.56 -18.81
N ARG A 179 4.64 4.71 -19.84
CA ARG A 179 4.54 3.25 -19.72
C ARG A 179 5.93 2.63 -19.63
N ALA A 180 6.04 1.54 -18.87
CA ALA A 180 7.19 0.65 -18.82
C ALA A 180 6.67 -0.77 -18.60
N ASN A 181 7.25 -1.76 -19.28
CA ASN A 181 6.80 -3.15 -19.26
C ASN A 181 5.26 -3.25 -19.39
N VAL A 182 4.60 -3.89 -18.42
CA VAL A 182 3.15 -3.94 -18.28
C VAL A 182 2.72 -3.04 -17.10
N GLY A 183 3.01 -1.74 -17.18
CA GLY A 183 2.64 -0.80 -16.14
C GLY A 183 2.90 0.68 -16.45
N ILE A 184 2.74 1.52 -15.42
CA ILE A 184 2.82 2.99 -15.52
C ILE A 184 3.92 3.54 -14.60
N ARG A 185 5.02 4.04 -15.17
CA ARG A 185 6.19 4.56 -14.46
C ARG A 185 6.04 6.03 -14.04
N ARG A 186 5.02 6.31 -13.24
CA ARG A 186 4.71 7.65 -12.70
C ARG A 186 4.62 7.66 -11.18
N ARG A 187 4.87 8.81 -10.57
CA ARG A 187 4.70 9.03 -9.12
C ARG A 187 3.23 9.29 -8.76
N LEU A 188 2.92 9.20 -7.46
CA LEU A 188 1.58 9.37 -6.92
C LEU A 188 0.94 10.71 -7.31
N ALA A 189 1.59 11.84 -7.01
CA ALA A 189 1.03 13.16 -7.29
C ALA A 189 0.81 13.39 -8.80
N PRO A 190 1.76 13.05 -9.69
CA PRO A 190 1.52 13.06 -11.14
C PRO A 190 0.37 12.17 -11.61
N LEU A 191 0.19 10.97 -11.09
CA LEU A 191 -0.94 10.08 -11.45
C LEU A 191 -2.29 10.73 -11.15
N LEU A 192 -2.37 11.49 -10.07
CA LEU A 192 -3.59 12.16 -9.59
C LEU A 192 -3.68 13.62 -10.03
N ASP A 193 -2.94 14.01 -11.08
CA ASP A 193 -2.91 15.36 -11.63
C ASP A 193 -2.64 16.47 -10.59
N ASN A 194 -1.85 16.14 -9.55
CA ASN A 194 -1.57 16.98 -8.39
C ASN A 194 -2.83 17.43 -7.62
N SER A 195 -3.94 16.70 -7.74
CA SER A 195 -5.18 16.99 -7.04
C SER A 195 -5.03 16.68 -5.55
N ARG A 196 -4.98 17.73 -4.73
CA ARG A 196 -4.83 17.58 -3.27
C ARG A 196 -5.93 16.70 -2.65
N PRO A 197 -7.23 16.87 -2.97
CA PRO A 197 -8.28 15.98 -2.43
C PRO A 197 -8.11 14.52 -2.84
N GLU A 198 -7.70 14.22 -4.08
CA GLU A 198 -7.46 12.84 -4.51
C GLU A 198 -6.25 12.22 -3.80
N ILE A 199 -5.17 13.00 -3.62
CA ILE A 199 -3.99 12.56 -2.85
C ILE A 199 -4.37 12.29 -1.40
N GLU A 200 -5.15 13.15 -0.76
CA GLU A 200 -5.58 12.96 0.63
C GLU A 200 -6.49 11.72 0.77
N LEU A 201 -7.49 11.57 -0.10
CA LEU A 201 -8.39 10.42 -0.09
C LEU A 201 -7.65 9.09 -0.25
N ILE A 202 -6.74 9.00 -1.22
CA ILE A 202 -6.06 7.73 -1.48
C ILE A 202 -5.07 7.36 -0.37
N HIS A 203 -4.47 8.35 0.30
CA HIS A 203 -3.72 8.13 1.54
C HIS A 203 -4.64 7.67 2.68
N ALA A 204 -5.81 8.29 2.86
CA ALA A 204 -6.77 7.85 3.86
C ALA A 204 -7.20 6.38 3.63
N LEU A 205 -7.41 5.98 2.38
CA LEU A 205 -7.69 4.59 2.02
C LEU A 205 -6.54 3.66 2.43
N VAL A 206 -5.31 3.90 1.96
CA VAL A 206 -4.19 2.98 2.25
C VAL A 206 -3.86 2.88 3.74
N LEU A 207 -4.10 3.95 4.50
CA LEU A 207 -3.86 4.01 5.94
C LEU A 207 -4.96 3.33 6.77
N SER A 208 -6.17 3.16 6.22
CA SER A 208 -7.33 2.57 6.93
C SER A 208 -7.70 1.16 6.46
N LEU A 209 -7.19 0.70 5.33
CA LEU A 209 -7.28 -0.70 4.89
C LEU A 209 -6.48 -1.65 5.80
N PRO A 210 -6.81 -2.95 5.85
CA PRO A 210 -6.08 -3.94 6.64
C PRO A 210 -4.64 -4.06 6.14
N GLY A 211 -3.68 -3.95 7.06
CA GLY A 211 -2.25 -4.01 6.73
C GLY A 211 -1.39 -2.98 7.44
N SER A 212 -0.10 -3.03 7.11
CA SER A 212 0.91 -2.04 7.47
C SER A 212 1.28 -1.21 6.24
N PRO A 213 1.03 0.12 6.24
CA PRO A 213 1.25 0.96 5.08
C PRO A 213 2.73 1.28 4.86
N CYS A 214 3.19 1.10 3.63
CA CYS A 214 4.51 1.48 3.15
C CYS A 214 4.40 2.76 2.29
N LEU A 215 4.99 3.85 2.77
CA LEU A 215 5.05 5.12 2.03
C LEU A 215 6.34 5.20 1.20
N TYR A 216 6.21 5.65 -0.05
CA TYR A 216 7.37 5.86 -0.92
C TYR A 216 7.93 7.27 -0.72
N TYR A 217 9.25 7.37 -0.54
CA TYR A 217 9.90 8.64 -0.17
C TYR A 217 9.55 9.76 -1.15
N GLY A 218 9.19 10.93 -0.64
CA GLY A 218 8.81 12.09 -1.43
C GLY A 218 7.33 12.17 -1.78
N ASP A 219 6.56 11.08 -1.66
CA ASP A 219 5.11 11.15 -1.88
C ASP A 219 4.41 11.96 -0.77
N GLU A 220 5.00 12.01 0.43
CA GLU A 220 4.53 12.83 1.56
C GLU A 220 4.63 14.34 1.31
N ILE A 221 5.46 14.76 0.36
CA ILE A 221 5.53 16.15 -0.12
C ILE A 221 4.92 16.31 -1.52
N GLY A 222 4.46 15.23 -2.17
CA GLY A 222 3.91 15.29 -3.52
C GLY A 222 4.98 15.47 -4.60
N MET A 223 6.12 14.78 -4.48
CA MET A 223 7.16 14.79 -5.51
C MET A 223 6.61 14.35 -6.87
N GLY A 224 7.13 14.99 -7.92
CA GLY A 224 6.86 14.63 -9.31
C GLY A 224 7.80 13.56 -9.86
N ASP A 225 7.56 13.18 -11.12
CA ASP A 225 8.39 12.24 -11.87
C ASP A 225 9.10 12.92 -13.05
N ASN A 226 10.04 12.20 -13.66
CA ASN A 226 10.70 12.59 -14.90
C ASN A 226 10.66 11.45 -15.93
N ILE A 227 9.59 11.41 -16.71
CA ILE A 227 9.32 10.36 -17.74
C ILE A 227 10.35 10.28 -18.88
N TRP A 228 11.30 11.22 -18.93
CA TRP A 228 12.39 11.22 -19.91
C TRP A 228 13.61 10.42 -19.46
N LEU A 229 13.68 10.07 -18.18
CA LEU A 229 14.70 9.17 -17.67
C LEU A 229 14.45 7.75 -18.15
N HIS A 230 15.53 6.97 -18.20
CA HIS A 230 15.50 5.59 -18.67
C HIS A 230 14.78 4.68 -17.66
N ASP A 231 14.06 3.68 -18.15
CA ASP A 231 13.38 2.68 -17.32
C ASP A 231 12.59 3.31 -16.15
N ARG A 232 12.74 2.80 -14.93
CA ARG A 232 12.00 3.23 -13.74
C ARG A 232 12.68 4.39 -13.00
N ASP A 233 13.79 4.92 -13.51
CA ASP A 233 14.44 6.10 -12.92
C ASP A 233 13.55 7.34 -12.92
N ALA A 234 12.48 7.33 -13.72
CA ALA A 234 11.45 8.35 -13.72
C ALA A 234 10.90 8.68 -12.32
N VAL A 235 10.86 7.70 -11.41
CA VAL A 235 10.33 7.86 -10.05
C VAL A 235 11.41 7.83 -8.96
N ARG A 236 12.70 7.81 -9.32
CA ARG A 236 13.84 7.59 -8.41
C ARG A 236 14.75 8.82 -8.26
N THR A 237 14.26 9.99 -8.66
CA THR A 237 15.01 11.25 -8.60
C THR A 237 15.33 11.66 -7.16
N PRO A 238 16.40 12.44 -6.94
CA PRO A 238 16.82 12.81 -5.60
C PRO A 238 15.71 13.51 -4.79
N MET A 239 15.65 13.23 -3.49
CA MET A 239 14.70 13.85 -2.56
C MET A 239 14.82 15.38 -2.56
N GLN A 240 13.67 16.07 -2.47
CA GLN A 240 13.60 17.53 -2.53
C GLN A 240 13.54 18.15 -1.13
N TRP A 241 14.70 18.42 -0.53
CA TRP A 241 14.81 18.92 0.84
C TRP A 241 14.54 20.42 0.96
N THR A 242 15.14 21.22 0.09
CA THR A 242 15.11 22.70 0.14
C THR A 242 14.95 23.29 -1.26
N PRO A 243 14.62 24.59 -1.40
CA PRO A 243 14.63 25.26 -2.71
C PRO A 243 16.05 25.59 -3.22
N ASP A 244 17.11 25.23 -2.49
CA ASP A 244 18.48 25.52 -2.89
C ASP A 244 18.99 24.56 -3.98
N ARG A 245 20.22 24.78 -4.45
CA ARG A 245 20.94 23.96 -5.42
C ARG A 245 20.74 22.46 -5.17
N ASN A 246 20.44 21.74 -6.25
CA ASN A 246 20.17 20.30 -6.24
C ASN A 246 19.07 19.92 -5.22
N ALA A 247 18.09 20.79 -5.00
CA ALA A 247 17.03 20.62 -4.01
C ALA A 247 17.54 20.39 -2.57
N GLY A 248 18.76 20.84 -2.24
CA GLY A 248 19.44 20.55 -0.97
C GLY A 248 19.92 19.11 -0.81
N PHE A 249 19.80 18.25 -1.84
CA PHE A 249 20.24 16.85 -1.78
C PHE A 249 21.77 16.71 -1.75
N SER A 250 22.49 17.59 -2.44
CA SER A 250 23.95 17.53 -2.52
C SER A 250 24.53 18.87 -2.96
N SER A 251 25.77 19.17 -2.56
CA SER A 251 26.50 20.38 -2.96
C SER A 251 27.34 20.20 -4.24
N VAL A 252 27.37 18.99 -4.83
CA VAL A 252 28.17 18.71 -6.04
C VAL A 252 27.69 19.48 -7.27
N ASP A 253 28.52 19.53 -8.31
CA ASP A 253 28.10 19.99 -9.64
C ASP A 253 26.82 19.26 -10.09
N PRO A 254 25.76 19.95 -10.56
CA PRO A 254 24.51 19.30 -10.95
C PRO A 254 24.68 18.17 -11.97
N GLY A 255 25.67 18.29 -12.87
CA GLY A 255 26.00 17.25 -13.85
C GLY A 255 26.68 16.00 -13.25
N LYS A 256 27.04 16.03 -11.96
CA LYS A 256 27.62 14.89 -11.21
C LYS A 256 26.61 14.15 -10.34
N LEU A 257 25.36 14.60 -10.29
CA LEU A 257 24.31 13.84 -9.59
C LEU A 257 24.07 12.51 -10.30
N TYR A 258 23.73 11.47 -9.53
CA TYR A 258 23.40 10.15 -10.09
C TYR A 258 22.16 10.21 -10.99
N LEU A 259 21.18 11.03 -10.62
CA LEU A 259 20.01 11.42 -11.41
C LEU A 259 19.73 12.92 -11.22
N PRO A 260 19.14 13.60 -12.21
CA PRO A 260 18.76 15.00 -12.06
C PRO A 260 17.60 15.16 -11.07
N VAL A 261 17.53 16.31 -10.41
CA VAL A 261 16.36 16.74 -9.64
C VAL A 261 15.19 17.10 -10.55
N ILE A 262 13.96 17.09 -10.03
CA ILE A 262 12.78 17.47 -10.82
C ILE A 262 12.74 18.99 -11.02
N SER A 263 12.69 19.39 -12.28
CA SER A 263 12.59 20.80 -12.70
C SER A 263 11.36 21.08 -13.56
N SER A 264 10.36 20.19 -13.56
CA SER A 264 9.08 20.42 -14.26
C SER A 264 8.29 21.52 -13.56
N LEU A 265 7.49 22.30 -14.29
CA LEU A 265 6.85 23.52 -13.77
C LEU A 265 6.04 23.31 -12.48
N VAL A 266 5.25 22.23 -12.42
CA VAL A 266 4.37 21.92 -11.28
C VAL A 266 5.16 21.35 -10.11
N TYR A 267 6.14 20.48 -10.37
CA TYR A 267 6.84 19.70 -9.35
C TYR A 267 8.27 20.19 -9.08
N HIS A 268 8.60 21.38 -9.56
CA HIS A 268 9.93 21.96 -9.40
C HIS A 268 10.30 22.03 -7.92
N TYR A 269 11.55 21.66 -7.57
CA TYR A 269 11.99 21.62 -6.17
C TYR A 269 11.86 22.96 -5.43
N ASN A 270 11.98 24.11 -6.11
CA ASN A 270 11.63 25.43 -5.54
C ASN A 270 10.22 25.51 -4.93
N ASN A 271 9.25 24.77 -5.47
CA ASN A 271 7.85 24.78 -5.03
C ASN A 271 7.52 23.57 -4.15
N VAL A 272 8.05 22.40 -4.49
CA VAL A 272 7.85 21.15 -3.77
C VAL A 272 9.12 20.78 -3.03
N ASN A 273 9.22 21.14 -1.76
CA ASN A 273 10.34 20.71 -0.92
C ASN A 273 9.95 20.63 0.56
N VAL A 274 10.72 19.86 1.32
CA VAL A 274 10.50 19.65 2.76
C VAL A 274 10.51 20.96 3.53
N GLU A 275 11.49 21.84 3.31
CA GLU A 275 11.62 23.11 4.04
C GLU A 275 10.37 24.00 3.90
N ALA A 276 9.89 24.21 2.68
CA ALA A 276 8.68 24.99 2.41
C ALA A 276 7.43 24.35 3.05
N GLN A 277 7.32 23.02 3.01
CA GLN A 277 6.20 22.30 3.61
C GLN A 277 6.27 22.24 5.14
N MET A 278 7.45 22.27 5.74
CA MET A 278 7.63 22.43 7.18
C MET A 278 7.27 23.85 7.66
N ALA A 279 7.38 24.86 6.80
CA ALA A 279 6.99 26.24 7.14
C ALA A 279 5.47 26.48 7.04
N SER A 280 4.73 25.65 6.30
CA SER A 280 3.28 25.79 6.10
C SER A 280 2.51 24.69 6.82
N SER A 281 1.69 25.03 7.83
CA SER A 281 0.90 24.07 8.61
C SER A 281 -0.18 23.33 7.80
N ALA A 282 -0.59 23.88 6.65
CA ALA A 282 -1.55 23.27 5.73
C ALA A 282 -0.89 22.43 4.62
N SER A 283 0.43 22.21 4.69
CA SER A 283 1.17 21.42 3.71
C SER A 283 0.72 19.96 3.69
N LEU A 284 1.05 19.27 2.59
CA LEU A 284 0.79 17.84 2.47
C LEU A 284 1.61 17.07 3.50
N LEU A 285 2.86 17.47 3.74
CA LEU A 285 3.73 16.85 4.74
C LEU A 285 3.12 16.92 6.15
N HIS A 286 2.60 18.07 6.57
CA HIS A 286 1.93 18.18 7.87
C HIS A 286 0.66 17.35 7.93
N TRP A 287 -0.12 17.33 6.85
CA TRP A 287 -1.32 16.51 6.76
C TRP A 287 -1.01 15.01 6.87
N VAL A 288 -0.05 14.49 6.09
CA VAL A 288 0.39 13.08 6.14
C VAL A 288 0.92 12.72 7.53
N ARG A 289 1.72 13.61 8.15
CA ARG A 289 2.19 13.41 9.54
C ARG A 289 1.04 13.37 10.54
N GLY A 290 0.02 14.23 10.37
CA GLY A 290 -1.18 14.24 11.19
C GLY A 290 -1.98 12.93 11.05
N MET A 291 -2.18 12.46 9.82
CA MET A 291 -2.84 11.18 9.54
C MET A 291 -2.12 10.00 10.20
N LEU A 292 -0.79 9.96 10.09
CA LEU A 292 0.03 8.92 10.73
C LEU A 292 -0.02 8.99 12.27
N GLN A 293 -0.09 10.20 12.85
CA GLN A 293 -0.25 10.37 14.29
C GLN A 293 -1.62 9.88 14.78
N VAL A 294 -2.69 10.17 14.04
CA VAL A 294 -4.02 9.64 14.35
C VAL A 294 -3.98 8.11 14.23
N ARG A 295 -3.55 7.57 13.10
CA ARG A 295 -3.44 6.11 12.90
C ARG A 295 -2.61 5.44 14.01
N GLY A 296 -1.49 6.03 14.41
CA GLY A 296 -0.61 5.49 15.45
C GLY A 296 -1.22 5.44 16.86
N ARG A 297 -2.31 6.19 17.11
CA ARG A 297 -3.07 6.14 18.38
C ARG A 297 -4.19 5.10 18.36
N HIS A 298 -4.49 4.52 17.21
CA HIS A 298 -5.64 3.64 16.97
C HIS A 298 -5.16 2.31 16.36
N PRO A 299 -4.70 1.35 17.20
CA PRO A 299 -4.21 0.05 16.75
C PRO A 299 -5.19 -0.72 15.88
N VAL A 300 -6.49 -0.43 15.98
CA VAL A 300 -7.57 -0.98 15.16
C VAL A 300 -7.30 -0.88 13.65
N PHE A 301 -6.53 0.11 13.17
CA PHE A 301 -6.16 0.20 11.76
C PHE A 301 -5.09 -0.81 11.33
N GLY A 302 -4.26 -1.30 12.25
CA GLY A 302 -3.28 -2.35 11.97
C GLY A 302 -3.81 -3.74 12.26
N LEU A 303 -4.51 -3.91 13.39
CA LEU A 303 -4.85 -5.21 13.97
C LEU A 303 -6.35 -5.55 13.89
N GLY A 304 -7.22 -4.56 13.72
CA GLY A 304 -8.66 -4.75 13.73
C GLY A 304 -9.15 -5.51 12.50
N ALA A 305 -10.13 -6.40 12.72
CA ALA A 305 -10.89 -7.08 11.69
C ALA A 305 -11.51 -6.05 10.73
N PHE A 306 -11.55 -6.40 9.45
CA PHE A 306 -12.08 -5.56 8.39
C PHE A 306 -13.40 -6.14 7.89
N GLU A 307 -14.45 -5.32 7.85
CA GLU A 307 -15.76 -5.69 7.32
C GLU A 307 -16.31 -4.56 6.44
N VAL A 308 -16.54 -4.85 5.16
CA VAL A 308 -17.24 -3.91 4.25
C VAL A 308 -18.69 -3.80 4.71
N VAL A 309 -19.20 -2.58 4.80
CA VAL A 309 -20.60 -2.32 5.14
C VAL A 309 -21.34 -1.75 3.95
N GLU A 310 -22.61 -2.13 3.80
CA GLU A 310 -23.41 -1.73 2.65
C GLU A 310 -23.69 -0.22 2.68
N ALA A 311 -23.51 0.44 1.53
CA ALA A 311 -23.92 1.81 1.30
C ALA A 311 -24.91 1.83 0.12
N ASP A 312 -25.95 2.65 0.21
CA ASP A 312 -26.96 2.83 -0.85
C ASP A 312 -26.46 3.65 -2.06
N ASN A 313 -25.18 4.02 -2.09
CA ASN A 313 -24.53 4.81 -3.11
C ASN A 313 -23.22 4.13 -3.54
N ASP A 314 -23.12 3.78 -4.81
CA ASP A 314 -22.01 3.05 -5.42
C ASP A 314 -20.69 3.84 -5.46
N ALA A 315 -20.73 5.17 -5.32
CA ALA A 315 -19.53 6.00 -5.18
C ALA A 315 -18.96 6.02 -3.75
N ILE A 316 -19.68 5.50 -2.76
CA ILE A 316 -19.24 5.50 -1.36
C ILE A 316 -18.66 4.14 -0.99
N LEU A 317 -17.40 4.12 -0.60
CA LEU A 317 -16.78 2.96 0.05
C LEU A 317 -16.87 3.14 1.56
N ALA A 318 -17.63 2.26 2.22
CA ALA A 318 -17.77 2.22 3.67
C ALA A 318 -17.33 0.86 4.22
N PHE A 319 -16.57 0.87 5.31
CA PHE A 319 -16.15 -0.35 6.01
C PHE A 319 -15.88 -0.05 7.49
N THR A 320 -15.96 -1.09 8.31
CA THR A 320 -15.59 -1.01 9.72
C THR A 320 -14.25 -1.69 9.98
N ARG A 321 -13.53 -1.17 10.96
CA ARG A 321 -12.37 -1.80 11.58
C ARG A 321 -12.73 -2.08 13.04
N VAL A 322 -12.67 -3.33 13.48
CA VAL A 322 -13.05 -3.74 14.84
C VAL A 322 -11.92 -4.53 15.48
N LEU A 323 -11.41 -4.04 16.60
CA LEU A 323 -10.41 -4.70 17.43
C LEU A 323 -11.08 -5.12 18.74
N THR A 324 -11.02 -6.42 19.03
CA THR A 324 -11.38 -6.96 20.35
C THR A 324 -10.15 -6.86 21.25
N GLY A 325 -10.32 -6.37 22.47
CA GLY A 325 -9.23 -6.16 23.41
C GLY A 325 -8.57 -7.47 23.84
N ASP A 326 -7.24 -7.45 23.90
CA ASP A 326 -6.38 -8.61 24.15
C ASP A 326 -5.45 -8.41 25.38
N GLY A 327 -5.74 -7.41 26.21
CA GLY A 327 -4.97 -7.06 27.41
C GLY A 327 -3.92 -5.98 27.17
N ASP A 328 -3.35 -5.92 25.96
CA ASP A 328 -2.44 -4.85 25.53
C ASP A 328 -3.20 -3.72 24.81
N HIS A 329 -4.36 -4.04 24.21
CA HIS A 329 -5.21 -3.09 23.51
C HIS A 329 -6.64 -3.05 24.07
N PRO A 330 -7.29 -1.87 24.12
CA PRO A 330 -8.70 -1.76 24.44
C PRO A 330 -9.59 -2.18 23.27
N ASP A 331 -10.84 -2.52 23.55
CA ASP A 331 -11.88 -2.67 22.52
C ASP A 331 -12.01 -1.36 21.72
N GLU A 332 -11.97 -1.47 20.40
CA GLU A 332 -12.07 -0.31 19.53
C GLU A 332 -12.79 -0.65 18.23
N ALA A 333 -13.68 0.25 17.79
CA ALA A 333 -14.35 0.14 16.51
C ALA A 333 -14.34 1.49 15.79
N VAL A 334 -14.02 1.48 14.49
CA VAL A 334 -13.98 2.66 13.64
C VAL A 334 -14.76 2.38 12.35
N LEU A 335 -15.67 3.28 12.00
CA LEU A 335 -16.32 3.34 10.70
C LEU A 335 -15.51 4.28 9.78
N CYS A 336 -15.05 3.74 8.65
CA CYS A 336 -14.41 4.52 7.59
C CYS A 336 -15.40 4.70 6.45
N VAL A 337 -15.60 5.95 6.00
CA VAL A 337 -16.49 6.27 4.88
C VAL A 337 -15.75 7.16 3.90
N ASN A 338 -15.71 6.76 2.63
CA ASN A 338 -14.83 7.36 1.63
C ASN A 338 -15.64 7.69 0.36
N ASN A 339 -15.67 8.96 -0.04
CA ASN A 339 -16.34 9.38 -1.27
C ASN A 339 -15.39 9.30 -2.47
N LEU A 340 -15.60 8.31 -3.33
CA LEU A 340 -14.83 8.12 -4.56
C LEU A 340 -15.35 8.97 -5.73
N SER A 341 -16.34 9.84 -5.53
CA SER A 341 -16.79 10.77 -6.56
C SER A 341 -16.06 12.10 -6.48
N SER A 342 -15.83 12.72 -7.64
CA SER A 342 -15.41 14.13 -7.76
C SER A 342 -16.52 15.13 -7.40
N ARG A 343 -17.68 14.66 -6.95
CA ARG A 343 -18.83 15.47 -6.55
C ARG A 343 -19.24 15.17 -5.11
N PRO A 344 -19.89 16.10 -4.40
CA PRO A 344 -20.50 15.81 -3.12
C PRO A 344 -21.54 14.68 -3.25
N GLN A 345 -21.53 13.77 -2.28
CA GLN A 345 -22.43 12.61 -2.25
C GLN A 345 -23.11 12.51 -0.89
N ALA A 346 -24.30 11.93 -0.89
CA ALA A 346 -24.98 11.47 0.31
C ALA A 346 -25.10 9.94 0.24
N ALA A 347 -24.97 9.27 1.38
CA ALA A 347 -25.23 7.85 1.46
C ALA A 347 -25.77 7.46 2.83
N THR A 348 -26.63 6.45 2.84
CA THR A 348 -27.02 5.69 4.03
C THR A 348 -26.15 4.44 4.10
N VAL A 349 -25.44 4.28 5.20
CA VAL A 349 -24.60 3.13 5.48
C VAL A 349 -25.30 2.23 6.50
N GLN A 350 -25.33 0.93 6.23
CA GLN A 350 -25.91 -0.09 7.10
C GLN A 350 -24.80 -0.81 7.87
N LEU A 351 -24.70 -0.52 9.17
CA LEU A 351 -23.74 -1.20 10.04
C LEU A 351 -24.30 -2.55 10.54
N PRO A 352 -23.41 -3.49 10.93
CA PRO A 352 -23.78 -4.69 11.68
C PRO A 352 -24.56 -4.38 12.96
N GLU A 353 -25.50 -5.26 13.32
CA GLU A 353 -26.41 -5.07 14.47
C GLU A 353 -25.67 -4.82 15.80
N HIS A 354 -24.50 -5.43 15.99
CA HIS A 354 -23.68 -5.26 17.20
C HIS A 354 -23.04 -3.85 17.34
N LEU A 355 -23.14 -3.02 16.29
CA LEU A 355 -22.69 -1.63 16.24
C LEU A 355 -23.86 -0.63 16.19
N SER A 356 -25.11 -1.10 16.26
CA SER A 356 -26.30 -0.24 16.34
C SER A 356 -26.33 0.57 17.64
N GLY A 357 -26.93 1.76 17.60
CA GLY A 357 -27.07 2.62 18.78
C GLY A 357 -25.76 3.23 19.30
N ARG A 358 -24.65 3.08 18.56
CA ARG A 358 -23.36 3.65 18.95
C ARG A 358 -23.22 5.10 18.55
N GLN A 359 -22.50 5.88 19.36
CA GLN A 359 -22.16 7.26 19.02
C GLN A 359 -21.00 7.28 18.02
N LEU A 360 -21.10 8.12 16.99
CA LEU A 360 -20.02 8.39 16.05
C LEU A 360 -19.23 9.62 16.47
N ILE A 361 -17.90 9.50 16.56
CA ILE A 361 -17.00 10.59 16.93
C ILE A 361 -15.86 10.67 15.91
N ASP A 362 -15.65 11.85 15.33
CA ASP A 362 -14.55 12.10 14.40
C ASP A 362 -13.18 11.94 15.08
N LEU A 363 -12.30 11.12 14.50
CA LEU A 363 -10.96 10.86 15.03
C LEU A 363 -10.01 12.06 14.92
N PHE A 364 -10.30 13.03 14.07
CA PHE A 364 -9.44 14.19 13.84
C PHE A 364 -9.77 15.35 14.79
N GLY A 365 -11.03 15.78 14.81
CA GLY A 365 -11.53 16.92 15.58
C GLY A 365 -12.29 16.56 16.86
N GLY A 366 -12.58 15.28 17.09
CA GLY A 366 -13.29 14.79 18.28
C GLY A 366 -14.77 15.20 18.37
N GLN A 367 -15.33 15.74 17.28
CA GLN A 367 -16.73 16.18 17.25
C GLN A 367 -17.67 15.00 17.01
N GLY A 368 -18.86 15.07 17.61
CA GLY A 368 -19.90 14.07 17.45
C GLY A 368 -20.61 14.18 16.11
N PHE A 369 -20.94 13.04 15.53
CA PHE A 369 -21.82 12.87 14.37
C PHE A 369 -23.17 12.30 14.83
N PRO A 370 -24.18 12.21 13.94
CA PRO A 370 -25.40 11.48 14.24
C PRO A 370 -25.10 10.07 14.77
N TRP A 371 -25.90 9.61 15.71
CA TRP A 371 -25.77 8.25 16.25
C TRP A 371 -26.14 7.23 15.18
N VAL A 372 -25.58 6.04 15.29
CA VAL A 372 -26.08 4.89 14.53
C VAL A 372 -27.48 4.58 15.04
N ALA A 373 -28.47 4.57 14.17
CA ALA A 373 -29.83 4.24 14.55
C ALA A 373 -29.93 2.81 15.10
N HIS A 374 -31.00 2.50 15.84
CA HIS A 374 -31.19 1.16 16.40
C HIS A 374 -31.31 0.06 15.34
N ASP A 375 -31.72 0.42 14.12
CA ASP A 375 -31.74 -0.48 12.96
C ASP A 375 -30.39 -0.56 12.23
N GLY A 376 -29.33 0.04 12.78
CA GLY A 376 -27.96 0.00 12.26
C GLY A 376 -27.65 1.05 11.18
N ARG A 377 -28.61 1.90 10.80
CA ARG A 377 -28.39 2.88 9.73
C ARG A 377 -27.78 4.19 10.21
N VAL A 378 -26.93 4.77 9.38
CA VAL A 378 -26.49 6.16 9.51
C VAL A 378 -26.43 6.83 8.14
N THR A 379 -26.96 8.05 8.03
CA THR A 379 -26.88 8.85 6.80
C THR A 379 -25.83 9.93 6.96
N LEU A 380 -24.90 10.01 5.99
CA LEU A 380 -23.80 10.95 5.98
C LEU A 380 -23.76 11.71 4.64
N THR A 381 -23.28 12.95 4.67
CA THR A 381 -22.98 13.74 3.47
C THR A 381 -21.51 14.09 3.44
N LEU A 382 -20.85 13.79 2.34
CA LEU A 382 -19.42 13.97 2.14
C LEU A 382 -19.15 14.96 1.01
N GLY A 383 -18.13 15.80 1.17
CA GLY A 383 -17.62 16.63 0.08
C GLY A 383 -17.04 15.80 -1.08
N SER A 384 -16.64 16.48 -2.15
CA SER A 384 -15.91 15.84 -3.26
C SER A 384 -14.59 15.24 -2.74
N ARG A 385 -14.34 13.96 -3.05
CA ARG A 385 -13.15 13.22 -2.63
C ARG A 385 -12.89 13.23 -1.11
N ASP A 386 -13.95 13.41 -0.33
CA ASP A 386 -13.86 13.54 1.12
C ASP A 386 -13.95 12.17 1.82
N PHE A 387 -13.54 12.11 3.08
CA PHE A 387 -13.58 10.89 3.88
C PHE A 387 -13.81 11.18 5.37
N PHE A 388 -14.33 10.20 6.08
CA PHE A 388 -14.46 10.22 7.54
C PHE A 388 -13.87 8.97 8.17
N TRP A 389 -13.15 9.15 9.28
CA TRP A 389 -12.81 8.08 10.21
C TRP A 389 -13.54 8.36 11.53
N LEU A 390 -14.60 7.60 11.80
CA LEU A 390 -15.52 7.83 12.91
C LEU A 390 -15.39 6.69 13.93
N GLN A 391 -14.93 7.00 15.13
CA GLN A 391 -14.95 6.05 16.24
C GLN A 391 -16.38 5.76 16.67
N LEU A 392 -16.68 4.47 16.88
CA LEU A 392 -17.95 3.96 17.38
C LEU A 392 -17.85 3.75 18.89
N ARG A 393 -18.38 4.69 19.70
CA ARG A 393 -18.31 4.64 21.17
C ARG A 393 -19.64 4.31 21.81
N GLY A 394 -19.61 3.35 22.75
CA GLY A 394 -20.72 3.01 23.65
C GLY A 394 -21.99 2.56 22.91
N GLY A 395 -22.91 1.89 23.60
CA GLY A 395 -24.32 1.86 23.20
C GLY A 395 -25.11 2.70 24.20
N GLU A 396 -26.34 3.10 23.89
CA GLU A 396 -27.23 3.59 24.95
C GLU A 396 -27.32 2.53 26.06
N ASP A 397 -26.70 2.79 27.22
CA ASP A 397 -27.24 2.26 28.46
C ASP A 397 -28.63 2.88 28.59
N ASN A 398 -29.66 2.08 28.31
CA ASN A 398 -31.05 2.42 28.61
C ASN A 398 -31.16 2.74 30.11
N GLY A 399 -31.06 4.03 30.46
CA GLY A 399 -31.28 4.58 31.80
C GLY A 399 -32.53 5.43 31.85
#